data_AF-S8EG48-F1
#
_entry.id   AF-S8EG48-F1
#
_cell.length_a   1.000
_cell.length_b   1.000
_cell.length_c   1.000
_cell.angle_alpha   90.00
_cell.angle_beta   90.00
_cell.angle_gamma   90.00
#
_symmetry.space_group_name_H-M   'P 1'
#
loop_
_entity.id
_entity.type
_entity.pdbx_description
1 polymer ?
#
loop_
_entity_poly.entity_id
_entity_poly.type
_entity_poly.pdbx_seq_one_letter_code
_entity_poly.pdbx_strand_id
1 'polypeptide(L)'
;MSGSSALTFPSLPKPLRHFFALFPLYTHPPVQSTYTAQAVTAPILWIHPPRNESPELEDLLSRDVECLKWQAYLALRGLSRIQVRWDVTGDGAVDGRLPNLHVPFTEGDAGGELLATHLIPGWVDGQVGGGQGELEGYADEMARDESRAWVSLMEGHVHAALVRVVSQPPPSVLSVLILPFPSKHRALNTMLSPPPAPLNGFSSLLPPYGTHVDRNAVMLQYRDAISSLSERLGTDKWFLGSTGPTALDALVFAYLHCILHSKDSAVRIEVSRRVNLVAWERRVQGQVRATFQRRLPA
;
A
#
# COMPACT_ATOMS: atom_id res chain seq x y z
N MET A 1 32.53 20.52 -23.19
CA MET A 1 33.35 19.71 -22.27
C MET A 1 34.00 20.65 -21.28
N SER A 2 33.54 20.69 -20.02
CA SER A 2 34.29 21.32 -18.94
C SER A 2 33.86 20.66 -17.64
N GLY A 3 34.74 19.84 -17.07
CA GLY A 3 34.52 19.09 -15.85
C GLY A 3 34.71 19.98 -14.62
N SER A 4 33.74 19.97 -13.71
CA SER A 4 33.91 20.54 -12.37
C SER A 4 34.78 19.60 -11.54
N SER A 5 36.02 20.02 -11.27
CA SER A 5 36.91 19.36 -10.31
C SER A 5 36.39 19.61 -8.89
N ALA A 6 35.91 18.56 -8.23
CA ALA A 6 35.57 18.58 -6.81
C ALA A 6 36.85 18.78 -5.97
N LEU A 7 36.84 19.78 -5.10
CA LEU A 7 37.91 20.03 -4.13
C LEU A 7 38.00 18.83 -3.18
N THR A 8 39.02 17.99 -3.37
CA THR A 8 39.33 16.89 -2.47
C THR A 8 40.13 17.45 -1.29
N PHE A 9 39.49 17.61 -0.14
CA PHE A 9 40.19 18.01 1.09
C PHE A 9 41.22 16.93 1.47
N PRO A 10 42.47 17.29 1.82
CA PRO A 10 43.50 16.34 2.21
C PRO A 10 43.10 15.64 3.52
N SER A 11 43.08 14.30 3.51
CA SER A 11 42.79 13.50 4.70
C SER A 11 43.88 13.70 5.76
N LEU A 12 43.48 13.98 7.00
CA LEU A 12 44.40 14.23 8.12
C LEU A 12 45.37 13.06 8.37
N PRO A 13 46.65 13.35 8.67
CA PRO A 13 47.63 12.34 9.06
C PRO A 13 47.17 11.55 10.31
N LYS A 14 47.41 10.24 10.29
CA LYS A 14 47.07 9.30 11.38
C LYS A 14 47.43 9.78 12.82
N PRO A 15 48.59 10.41 13.09
CA PRO A 15 48.91 10.86 14.45
C PRO A 15 47.99 11.99 14.95
N LEU A 16 47.61 12.92 14.07
CA LEU A 16 46.67 13.99 14.44
C LEU A 16 45.27 13.42 14.68
N ARG A 17 44.85 12.42 13.88
CA ARG A 17 43.59 11.69 14.11
C ARG A 17 43.56 10.97 15.47
N HIS A 18 44.70 10.47 15.93
CA HIS A 18 44.82 9.83 17.25
C HIS A 18 44.74 10.85 18.39
N PHE A 19 45.37 12.01 18.25
CA PHE A 19 45.25 13.10 19.23
C PHE A 19 43.81 13.60 19.37
N PHE A 20 43.09 13.78 18.25
CA PHE A 20 41.69 14.20 18.29
C PHE A 20 40.72 13.09 18.78
N ALA A 21 41.12 11.82 18.74
CA ALA A 21 40.33 10.73 19.31
C ALA A 21 40.33 10.70 20.85
N LEU A 22 41.22 11.45 21.51
CA LEU A 22 41.22 11.66 22.97
C LEU A 22 40.12 12.61 23.44
N PHE A 23 39.48 13.33 22.51
CA PHE A 23 38.30 14.13 22.77
C PHE A 23 37.08 13.38 22.23
N PRO A 24 35.99 13.25 22.98
CA PRO A 24 35.65 13.97 24.22
C PRO A 24 36.24 13.37 25.51
N LEU A 25 36.58 14.24 26.48
CA LEU A 25 37.14 13.84 27.78
C LEU A 25 36.15 13.09 28.69
N TYR A 26 34.85 13.29 28.48
CA TYR A 26 33.78 12.62 29.20
C TYR A 26 32.57 12.45 28.29
N THR A 27 32.07 11.23 28.16
CA THR A 27 30.85 10.91 27.43
C THR A 27 29.73 10.63 28.43
N HIS A 28 28.72 11.47 28.43
CA HIS A 28 27.54 11.25 29.26
C HIS A 28 26.79 10.00 28.79
N PRO A 29 26.13 9.27 29.72
CA PRO A 29 25.25 8.17 29.33
C PRO A 29 24.10 8.69 28.46
N PRO A 30 23.51 7.84 27.59
CA PRO A 30 22.38 8.22 26.76
C PRO A 30 21.24 8.79 27.61
N VAL A 31 20.70 9.95 27.19
CA VAL A 31 19.55 10.55 27.87
C VAL A 31 18.34 9.65 27.65
N GLN A 32 17.82 9.09 28.74
CA GLN A 32 16.59 8.29 28.68
C GLN A 32 15.40 9.22 28.50
N SER A 33 14.81 9.20 27.30
CA SER A 33 13.57 9.92 27.03
C SER A 33 12.37 8.99 27.19
N THR A 34 11.22 9.52 27.60
CA THR A 34 9.94 8.77 27.57
C THR A 34 9.52 8.44 26.15
N TYR A 35 10.06 9.15 25.15
CA TYR A 35 9.83 8.95 23.72
C TYR A 35 10.90 8.07 23.06
N THR A 36 11.67 7.32 23.86
CA THR A 36 12.71 6.44 23.31
C THR A 36 12.07 5.38 22.43
N ALA A 37 12.57 5.25 21.20
CA ALA A 37 12.09 4.25 20.26
C ALA A 37 12.23 2.87 20.89
N GLN A 38 11.13 2.13 20.93
CA GLN A 38 11.12 0.77 21.47
C GLN A 38 11.91 -0.15 20.57
N ALA A 39 12.62 -1.10 21.20
CA ALA A 39 13.34 -2.14 20.47
C ALA A 39 12.37 -2.95 19.61
N VAL A 40 12.70 -3.11 18.34
CA VAL A 40 11.91 -3.93 17.42
C VAL A 40 12.30 -5.38 17.62
N THR A 41 11.39 -6.19 18.14
CA THR A 41 11.59 -7.62 18.42
C THR A 41 10.99 -8.53 17.36
N ALA A 42 9.99 -8.05 16.63
CA ALA A 42 9.30 -8.75 15.55
C ALA A 42 9.14 -7.81 14.35
N PRO A 43 9.01 -8.33 13.11
CA PRO A 43 8.75 -7.49 11.95
C PRO A 43 7.43 -6.74 12.11
N ILE A 44 7.46 -5.43 11.87
CA ILE A 44 6.32 -4.52 12.06
C ILE A 44 5.98 -3.85 10.74
N LEU A 45 4.77 -4.08 10.24
CA LEU A 45 4.27 -3.42 9.05
C LEU A 45 3.56 -2.12 9.43
N TRP A 46 3.99 -1.02 8.82
CA TRP A 46 3.36 0.28 8.95
C TRP A 46 2.29 0.41 7.87
N ILE A 47 1.04 0.65 8.28
CA ILE A 47 -0.11 0.67 7.39
C ILE A 47 -0.96 1.92 7.61
N HIS A 48 -1.80 2.22 6.62
CA HIS A 48 -2.93 3.11 6.86
C HIS A 48 -3.93 2.50 7.85
N PRO A 49 -4.60 3.33 8.65
CA PRO A 49 -5.49 2.86 9.72
C PRO A 49 -6.61 1.95 9.19
N PRO A 50 -7.00 0.93 9.97
CA PRO A 50 -8.09 0.03 9.61
C PRO A 50 -9.45 0.75 9.57
N ARG A 51 -10.46 0.10 9.00
CA ARG A 51 -11.78 0.72 8.78
C ARG A 51 -12.61 0.83 10.06
N ASN A 52 -12.48 -0.15 10.94
CA ASN A 52 -13.17 -0.19 12.23
C ASN A 52 -12.13 -0.12 13.35
N GLU A 53 -12.20 0.93 14.15
CA GLU A 53 -11.38 1.07 15.37
C GLU A 53 -12.05 0.44 16.60
N SER A 54 -13.24 -0.13 16.42
CA SER A 54 -14.01 -0.75 17.49
C SER A 54 -13.20 -1.88 18.15
N PRO A 55 -12.93 -1.82 19.46
CA PRO A 55 -12.06 -2.78 20.15
C PRO A 55 -12.62 -4.22 20.19
N GLU A 56 -13.91 -4.40 19.88
CA GLU A 56 -14.59 -5.71 19.89
C GLU A 56 -14.44 -6.50 18.57
N LEU A 57 -14.14 -5.80 17.47
CA LEU A 57 -13.89 -6.38 16.15
C LEU A 57 -12.51 -5.91 15.72
N GLU A 58 -11.47 -6.65 16.10
CA GLU A 58 -10.08 -6.38 15.71
C GLU A 58 -9.92 -6.48 14.18
N ASP A 59 -10.27 -5.40 13.46
CA ASP A 59 -9.97 -5.29 12.05
C ASP A 59 -8.53 -4.81 11.91
N LEU A 60 -7.62 -5.73 11.60
CA LEU A 60 -6.19 -5.44 11.38
C LEU A 60 -5.88 -5.10 9.91
N LEU A 61 -6.89 -5.17 9.04
CA LEU A 61 -6.74 -4.95 7.61
C LEU A 61 -6.81 -3.45 7.29
N SER A 62 -5.84 -2.98 6.51
CA SER A 62 -5.79 -1.58 6.14
C SER A 62 -6.97 -1.18 5.25
N ARG A 63 -7.38 0.09 5.37
CA ARG A 63 -8.35 0.68 4.45
C ARG A 63 -7.77 0.90 3.04
N ASP A 64 -6.47 1.09 2.95
CA ASP A 64 -5.76 1.41 1.72
C ASP A 64 -5.40 0.15 0.90
N VAL A 65 -5.44 0.27 -0.43
CA VAL A 65 -5.19 -0.86 -1.34
C VAL A 65 -3.73 -1.27 -1.35
N GLU A 66 -2.79 -0.30 -1.36
CA GLU A 66 -1.38 -0.64 -1.40
C GLU A 66 -0.95 -1.31 -0.10
N CYS A 67 -1.35 -0.75 1.04
CA CYS A 67 -1.11 -1.38 2.34
C CYS A 67 -1.67 -2.81 2.41
N LEU A 68 -2.90 -3.01 1.94
CA LEU A 68 -3.55 -4.31 1.97
C LEU A 68 -2.93 -5.32 0.98
N LYS A 69 -2.43 -4.84 -0.17
CA LYS A 69 -1.67 -5.66 -1.14
C LYS A 69 -0.46 -6.27 -0.44
N TRP A 70 0.31 -5.46 0.28
CA TRP A 70 1.50 -5.93 0.98
C TRP A 70 1.17 -6.77 2.21
N GLN A 71 0.09 -6.46 2.92
CA GLN A 71 -0.42 -7.36 3.97
C GLN A 71 -0.75 -8.75 3.41
N ALA A 72 -1.49 -8.81 2.31
CA ALA A 72 -1.84 -10.06 1.66
C ALA A 72 -0.62 -10.78 1.11
N TYR A 73 0.32 -10.05 0.49
CA TYR A 73 1.56 -10.62 -0.05
C TYR A 73 2.37 -11.34 1.03
N LEU A 74 2.56 -10.71 2.19
CA LEU A 74 3.30 -11.29 3.32
C LEU A 74 2.60 -12.54 3.88
N ALA A 75 1.28 -12.49 4.03
CA ALA A 75 0.49 -13.62 4.53
C ALA A 75 0.48 -14.81 3.56
N LEU A 76 0.30 -14.53 2.26
CA LEU A 76 0.27 -15.56 1.23
C LEU A 76 1.65 -16.21 1.01
N ARG A 77 2.73 -15.49 1.33
CA ARG A 77 4.10 -16.02 1.39
C ARG A 77 4.36 -16.93 2.60
N GLY A 78 3.39 -17.10 3.49
CA GLY A 78 3.48 -18.00 4.64
C GLY A 78 4.24 -17.40 5.83
N LEU A 79 4.50 -16.09 5.83
CA LEU A 79 5.03 -15.41 7.00
C LEU A 79 3.95 -15.36 8.09
N SER A 80 4.36 -15.42 9.35
CA SER A 80 3.45 -15.37 10.50
C SER A 80 4.03 -14.49 11.61
N ARG A 81 3.16 -14.02 12.52
CA ARG A 81 3.53 -13.18 13.68
C ARG A 81 4.09 -11.80 13.30
N ILE A 82 3.56 -11.22 12.22
CA ILE A 82 3.90 -9.85 11.82
C ILE A 82 3.04 -8.89 12.64
N GLN A 83 3.69 -7.92 13.27
CA GLN A 83 2.99 -6.88 14.01
C GLN A 83 2.54 -5.77 13.06
N VAL A 84 1.42 -5.13 13.37
CA VAL A 84 0.87 -4.04 12.56
C VAL A 84 0.79 -2.76 13.38
N ARG A 85 1.15 -1.64 12.76
CA ARG A 85 1.20 -0.31 13.35
C ARG A 85 0.61 0.73 12.37
N TRP A 86 -0.17 1.69 12.87
CA TRP A 86 -0.85 2.73 12.06
C TRP A 86 -0.93 4.11 12.72
N ASP A 87 -0.17 4.32 13.79
CA ASP A 87 0.00 5.62 14.46
C ASP A 87 0.95 6.57 13.71
N VAL A 88 1.69 6.06 12.72
CA VAL A 88 2.61 6.84 11.87
C VAL A 88 1.89 7.27 10.59
N THR A 89 1.96 8.55 10.25
CA THR A 89 1.44 9.10 8.99
C THR A 89 2.42 8.90 7.84
N GLY A 90 1.94 9.06 6.59
CA GLY A 90 2.79 8.95 5.40
C GLY A 90 4.00 9.89 5.40
N ASP A 91 3.94 11.04 6.09
CA ASP A 91 5.09 11.95 6.20
C ASP A 91 6.26 11.35 7.01
N GLY A 92 5.97 10.41 7.90
CA GLY A 92 6.98 9.68 8.67
C GLY A 92 7.50 8.42 7.99
N ALA A 93 6.95 8.06 6.83
CA ALA A 93 7.33 6.88 6.05
C ALA A 93 8.54 7.15 5.15
N VAL A 94 9.25 6.08 4.77
CA VAL A 94 10.28 6.17 3.73
C VAL A 94 9.61 6.53 2.41
N ASP A 95 10.20 7.44 1.65
CA ASP A 95 9.64 8.00 0.40
C ASP A 95 8.31 8.76 0.56
N GLY A 96 7.91 9.08 1.81
CA GLY A 96 6.64 9.76 2.09
C GLY A 96 5.41 8.90 1.78
N ARG A 97 5.56 7.57 1.72
CA ARG A 97 4.49 6.64 1.33
C ARG A 97 4.48 5.39 2.20
N LEU A 98 3.29 5.02 2.65
CA LEU A 98 3.02 3.73 3.29
C LEU A 98 2.68 2.69 2.19
N PRO A 99 2.94 1.39 2.41
CA PRO A 99 3.44 0.78 3.65
C PRO A 99 4.98 0.68 3.73
N ASN A 100 5.51 0.61 4.95
CA ASN A 100 6.92 0.32 5.22
C ASN A 100 7.03 -0.88 6.16
N LEU A 101 8.10 -1.66 5.99
CA LEU A 101 8.35 -2.82 6.84
C LEU A 101 9.53 -2.55 7.75
N HIS A 102 9.28 -2.51 9.05
CA HIS A 102 10.30 -2.34 10.08
C HIS A 102 10.77 -3.71 10.56
N VAL A 103 12.01 -4.08 10.25
CA VAL A 103 12.57 -5.38 10.58
C VAL A 103 13.57 -5.26 11.74
N PRO A 104 13.66 -6.27 12.63
CA PRO A 104 14.65 -6.27 13.70
C PRO A 104 16.07 -6.44 13.12
N PHE A 105 17.05 -5.73 13.69
CA PHE A 105 18.47 -5.95 13.35
C PHE A 105 18.98 -7.24 14.01
N THR A 106 19.80 -8.00 13.31
CA THR A 106 20.45 -9.21 13.86
C THR A 106 21.64 -8.88 14.77
N GLU A 107 22.16 -7.64 14.74
CA GLU A 107 23.42 -7.24 15.39
C GLU A 107 23.25 -6.31 16.61
N GLY A 108 22.25 -6.56 17.46
CA GLY A 108 22.15 -5.93 18.78
C GLY A 108 21.77 -4.45 18.82
N ASP A 109 21.65 -3.78 17.66
CA ASP A 109 21.06 -2.45 17.56
C ASP A 109 19.54 -2.52 17.75
N ALA A 110 19.05 -1.85 18.80
CA ALA A 110 17.63 -1.85 19.16
C ALA A 110 16.72 -1.18 18.11
N GLY A 111 17.29 -0.38 17.20
CA GLY A 111 16.54 0.47 16.27
C GLY A 111 15.86 -0.25 15.11
N GLY A 112 16.33 -1.43 14.70
CA GLY A 112 15.84 -2.13 13.51
C GLY A 112 16.08 -1.37 12.18
N GLU A 113 15.82 -2.02 11.06
CA GLU A 113 15.89 -1.42 9.71
C GLU A 113 14.49 -1.14 9.18
N LEU A 114 14.27 0.05 8.62
CA LEU A 114 13.00 0.41 7.99
C LEU A 114 13.12 0.26 6.47
N LEU A 115 12.41 -0.72 5.93
CA LEU A 115 12.40 -1.03 4.50
C LEU A 115 11.29 -0.27 3.78
N ALA A 116 11.64 0.32 2.64
CA ALA A 116 10.68 0.88 1.69
C ALA A 116 9.91 -0.24 0.96
N THR A 117 8.76 0.11 0.40
CA THR A 117 7.84 -0.80 -0.30
C THR A 117 8.53 -1.71 -1.32
N HIS A 118 9.45 -1.14 -2.11
CA HIS A 118 10.14 -1.86 -3.19
C HIS A 118 11.16 -2.90 -2.68
N LEU A 119 11.59 -2.80 -1.42
CA LEU A 119 12.54 -3.73 -0.79
C LEU A 119 11.85 -4.90 -0.08
N ILE A 120 10.53 -4.84 0.11
CA ILE A 120 9.76 -5.88 0.81
C ILE A 120 9.93 -7.24 0.13
N PRO A 121 9.78 -7.41 -1.20
CA PRO A 121 9.94 -8.72 -1.85
C PRO A 121 11.30 -9.35 -1.59
N GLY A 122 12.38 -8.56 -1.72
CA GLY A 122 13.74 -9.05 -1.51
C GLY A 122 13.98 -9.53 -0.07
N TRP A 123 13.40 -8.83 0.91
CA TRP A 123 13.45 -9.27 2.30
C TRP A 123 12.65 -10.56 2.53
N VAL A 124 11.46 -10.68 1.95
CA VAL A 124 10.61 -11.88 2.06
C VAL A 124 11.30 -13.11 1.48
N ASP A 125 11.92 -12.97 0.31
CA ASP A 125 12.64 -14.07 -0.34
C ASP A 125 13.83 -14.54 0.52
N GLY A 126 14.47 -13.62 1.25
CA GLY A 126 15.50 -13.94 2.23
C GLY A 126 15.00 -14.70 3.47
N GLN A 127 13.76 -14.46 3.90
CA GLN A 127 13.15 -15.15 5.06
C GLN A 127 12.60 -16.53 4.71
N VAL A 128 12.02 -16.69 3.51
CA VAL A 128 11.39 -17.95 3.08
C VAL A 128 12.42 -18.97 2.58
N GLY A 129 13.69 -18.58 2.40
CA GLY A 129 14.79 -19.50 2.10
C GLY A 129 14.83 -19.98 0.65
N GLY A 130 14.27 -19.19 -0.25
CA GLY A 130 14.17 -19.49 -1.67
C GLY A 130 13.11 -18.59 -2.29
N GLY A 131 13.52 -17.65 -3.14
CA GLY A 131 12.59 -16.91 -3.98
C GLY A 131 11.74 -17.90 -4.79
N GLN A 132 10.55 -17.49 -5.22
CA GLN A 132 9.57 -18.32 -5.94
C GLN A 132 10.03 -18.84 -7.33
N GLY A 133 11.35 -18.93 -7.57
CA GLY A 133 11.95 -19.18 -8.86
C GLY A 133 11.77 -17.99 -9.80
N GLU A 134 12.28 -18.12 -11.01
CA GLU A 134 12.16 -17.13 -12.08
C GLU A 134 10.70 -16.85 -12.48
N LEU A 135 9.79 -17.78 -12.16
CA LEU A 135 8.38 -17.74 -12.50
C LEU A 135 7.47 -17.21 -11.39
N GLU A 136 7.99 -16.72 -10.25
CA GLU A 136 7.17 -16.04 -9.22
C GLU A 136 5.92 -16.86 -8.76
N GLY A 137 6.03 -18.20 -8.76
CA GLY A 137 4.93 -19.09 -8.37
C GLY A 137 3.86 -19.34 -9.44
N TYR A 138 4.03 -18.81 -10.65
CA TYR A 138 3.19 -19.11 -11.81
C TYR A 138 3.54 -20.48 -12.41
N ALA A 139 2.55 -21.09 -13.08
CA ALA A 139 2.72 -22.37 -13.75
C ALA A 139 3.65 -22.27 -14.96
N ASP A 140 3.47 -21.24 -15.80
CA ASP A 140 4.17 -21.06 -17.07
C ASP A 140 4.52 -19.58 -17.31
N GLU A 141 5.46 -19.30 -18.22
CA GLU A 141 5.80 -17.93 -18.67
C GLU A 141 4.59 -17.19 -19.26
N MET A 142 3.74 -17.90 -20.01
CA MET A 142 2.50 -17.33 -20.55
C MET A 142 1.56 -16.84 -19.43
N ALA A 143 1.46 -17.60 -18.34
CA ALA A 143 0.66 -17.19 -17.19
C ALA A 143 1.29 -15.97 -16.50
N ARG A 144 2.62 -15.89 -16.44
CA ARG A 144 3.31 -14.69 -15.93
C ARG A 144 3.00 -13.45 -16.76
N ASP A 145 3.02 -13.54 -18.08
CA ASP A 145 2.69 -12.39 -18.94
C ASP A 145 1.20 -12.04 -18.90
N GLU A 146 0.32 -13.05 -18.81
CA GLU A 146 -1.11 -12.83 -18.56
C GLU A 146 -1.32 -12.09 -17.23
N SER A 147 -0.56 -12.45 -16.18
CA SER A 147 -0.66 -11.79 -14.88
C SER A 147 -0.35 -10.30 -14.95
N ARG A 148 0.61 -9.88 -15.78
CA ARG A 148 0.95 -8.46 -15.97
C ARG A 148 -0.18 -7.69 -16.63
N ALA A 149 -0.87 -8.30 -17.59
CA ALA A 149 -2.06 -7.72 -18.20
C ALA A 149 -3.18 -7.54 -17.16
N TRP A 150 -3.38 -8.53 -16.28
CA TRP A 150 -4.34 -8.43 -15.18
C TRP A 150 -3.97 -7.35 -14.15
N VAL A 151 -2.69 -7.23 -13.78
CA VAL A 151 -2.21 -6.15 -12.90
C VAL A 151 -2.51 -4.80 -13.53
N SER A 152 -2.20 -4.60 -14.81
CA SER A 152 -2.50 -3.35 -15.52
C SER A 152 -4.00 -3.05 -15.57
N LEU A 153 -4.84 -4.07 -15.78
CA LEU A 153 -6.29 -3.93 -15.78
C LEU A 153 -6.82 -3.50 -14.39
N MET A 154 -6.30 -4.09 -13.32
CA MET A 154 -6.68 -3.78 -11.94
C MET A 154 -6.20 -2.37 -11.51
N GLU A 155 -4.93 -2.06 -11.74
CA GLU A 155 -4.33 -0.75 -11.39
C GLU A 155 -4.87 0.39 -12.28
N GLY A 156 -5.36 0.08 -13.49
CA GLY A 156 -6.02 1.04 -14.36
C GLY A 156 -7.51 1.19 -14.05
N HIS A 157 -8.31 0.21 -14.49
CA HIS A 157 -9.77 0.33 -14.53
C HIS A 157 -10.40 0.22 -13.14
N VAL A 158 -9.95 -0.74 -12.34
CA VAL A 158 -10.53 -1.00 -11.01
C VAL A 158 -10.08 0.08 -10.01
N HIS A 159 -8.82 0.48 -10.05
CA HIS A 159 -8.32 1.58 -9.23
C HIS A 159 -9.01 2.91 -9.58
N ALA A 160 -9.20 3.23 -10.87
CA ALA A 160 -9.92 4.45 -11.27
C ALA A 160 -11.35 4.48 -10.71
N ALA A 161 -12.06 3.35 -10.73
CA ALA A 161 -13.39 3.23 -10.13
C ALA A 161 -13.35 3.41 -8.61
N LEU A 162 -12.37 2.81 -7.91
CA LEU A 162 -12.24 2.92 -6.46
C LEU A 162 -11.84 4.33 -6.00
N VAL A 163 -10.87 4.96 -6.65
CA VAL A 163 -10.46 6.34 -6.37
C VAL A 163 -11.66 7.26 -6.50
N ARG A 164 -12.46 7.10 -7.55
CA ARG A 164 -13.72 7.86 -7.70
C ARG A 164 -14.67 7.68 -6.51
N VAL A 165 -14.85 6.45 -6.02
CA VAL A 165 -15.70 6.17 -4.84
C VAL A 165 -15.17 6.88 -3.59
N VAL A 166 -13.85 6.85 -3.37
CA VAL A 166 -13.23 7.51 -2.21
C VAL A 166 -13.31 9.03 -2.33
N SER A 167 -13.16 9.57 -3.54
CA SER A 167 -13.20 11.00 -3.83
C SER A 167 -14.60 11.63 -3.77
N GLN A 168 -15.66 10.82 -3.87
CA GLN A 168 -17.05 11.30 -3.91
C GLN A 168 -17.88 10.65 -2.82
N PRO A 169 -17.90 11.22 -1.59
CA PRO A 169 -18.85 10.76 -0.59
C PRO A 169 -20.28 10.94 -1.11
N PRO A 170 -21.22 10.02 -0.78
CA PRO A 170 -22.62 10.16 -1.16
C PRO A 170 -23.15 11.50 -0.64
N PRO A 171 -23.98 12.22 -1.42
CA PRO A 171 -24.50 13.51 -0.99
C PRO A 171 -25.32 13.30 0.30
N SER A 172 -24.99 14.06 1.34
CA SER A 172 -25.79 14.09 2.57
C SER A 172 -27.21 14.50 2.26
N VAL A 173 -28.20 13.83 2.87
CA VAL A 173 -29.64 14.08 2.65
C VAL A 173 -29.98 15.56 2.86
N LEU A 174 -29.35 16.20 3.85
CA LEU A 174 -29.47 17.64 4.10
C LEU A 174 -28.91 18.49 2.95
N SER A 175 -27.83 18.07 2.31
CA SER A 175 -27.25 18.77 1.15
C SER A 175 -28.15 18.69 -0.08
N VAL A 176 -28.90 17.59 -0.24
CA VAL A 176 -29.91 17.42 -1.29
C VAL A 176 -31.14 18.30 -1.02
N LEU A 177 -31.51 18.52 0.25
CA LEU A 177 -32.65 19.35 0.64
C LEU A 177 -32.37 20.86 0.60
N ILE A 178 -31.14 21.28 0.86
CA ILE A 178 -30.77 22.71 1.01
C ILE A 178 -30.28 23.32 -0.32
N LEU A 179 -29.70 22.53 -1.22
CA LEU A 179 -29.13 23.03 -2.48
C LEU A 179 -30.03 22.64 -3.67
N PRO A 180 -30.67 23.61 -4.37
CA PRO A 180 -31.54 23.33 -5.52
C PRO A 180 -30.78 22.84 -6.76
N PHE A 181 -29.44 22.85 -6.72
CA PHE A 181 -28.57 22.36 -7.77
C PHE A 181 -27.60 21.33 -7.18
N PRO A 182 -27.39 20.17 -7.82
CA PRO A 182 -26.45 19.16 -7.33
C PRO A 182 -25.07 19.81 -7.20
N SER A 183 -24.42 19.58 -6.06
CA SER A 183 -23.07 20.08 -5.76
C SER A 183 -22.17 19.72 -6.95
N LYS A 184 -21.64 20.74 -7.65
CA LYS A 184 -20.67 20.51 -8.72
C LYS A 184 -19.53 19.68 -8.13
N HIS A 185 -19.32 18.52 -8.73
CA HIS A 185 -18.40 17.51 -8.23
C HIS A 185 -17.00 18.08 -8.00
N ARG A 186 -16.37 17.69 -6.89
CA ARG A 186 -15.00 18.09 -6.59
C ARG A 186 -14.08 17.64 -7.73
N ALA A 187 -13.43 18.59 -8.40
CA ALA A 187 -12.48 18.30 -9.47
C ALA A 187 -11.30 17.49 -8.90
N LEU A 188 -10.94 16.38 -9.54
CA LEU A 188 -9.85 15.49 -9.12
C LEU A 188 -8.53 16.24 -8.91
N ASN A 189 -8.33 17.33 -9.65
CA ASN A 189 -7.19 18.25 -9.53
C ASN A 189 -7.03 18.86 -8.13
N THR A 190 -8.11 18.95 -7.34
CA THR A 190 -8.09 19.46 -5.95
C THR A 190 -7.79 18.37 -4.90
N MET A 191 -7.55 17.14 -5.35
CA MET A 191 -7.17 15.99 -4.50
C MET A 191 -5.75 15.51 -4.77
N LEU A 192 -5.14 15.90 -5.89
CA LEU A 192 -3.72 15.69 -6.11
C LEU A 192 -2.95 16.64 -5.19
N SER A 193 -2.07 16.10 -4.34
CA SER A 193 -1.15 16.85 -3.49
C SER A 193 0.29 16.55 -3.95
N PRO A 194 1.00 17.53 -4.54
CA PRO A 194 0.57 18.89 -4.84
C PRO A 194 -0.44 18.96 -6.00
N PRO A 195 -1.35 19.95 -6.02
CA PRO A 195 -2.25 20.14 -7.14
C PRO A 195 -1.42 20.38 -8.40
N PRO A 196 -1.74 19.75 -9.54
CA PRO A 196 -1.00 19.96 -10.77
C PRO A 196 -0.99 21.44 -11.08
N ALA A 197 0.20 21.97 -11.44
CA ALA A 197 0.34 23.37 -11.82
C ALA A 197 -0.72 23.66 -12.91
N PRO A 198 -1.56 24.68 -12.73
CA PRO A 198 -2.62 24.94 -13.69
C PRO A 198 -1.96 25.25 -15.04
N LEU A 199 -2.28 24.48 -16.08
CA LEU A 199 -1.78 24.66 -17.45
C LEU A 199 -2.08 26.08 -17.98
N ASN A 200 -3.09 26.73 -17.39
CA ASN A 200 -3.40 28.13 -17.59
C ASN A 200 -3.00 28.86 -16.29
N GLY A 201 -1.98 29.74 -16.35
CA GLY A 201 -1.49 30.46 -15.17
C GLY A 201 -2.60 31.14 -14.34
N PHE A 202 -2.29 31.50 -13.09
CA PHE A 202 -3.19 32.06 -12.07
C PHE A 202 -4.09 33.25 -12.50
N SER A 203 -3.89 33.78 -13.70
CA SER A 203 -4.64 34.89 -14.31
C SER A 203 -5.72 34.46 -15.31
N SER A 204 -5.96 33.17 -15.55
CA SER A 204 -7.00 32.74 -16.48
C SER A 204 -8.41 32.89 -15.88
N LEU A 205 -9.25 33.71 -16.52
CA LEU A 205 -10.68 33.86 -16.21
C LEU A 205 -11.51 32.61 -16.54
N LEU A 206 -10.90 31.63 -17.21
CA LEU A 206 -11.51 30.36 -17.54
C LEU A 206 -10.98 29.28 -16.58
N PRO A 207 -11.87 28.51 -15.92
CA PRO A 207 -11.43 27.44 -15.04
C PRO A 207 -10.54 26.46 -15.81
N PRO A 208 -9.48 25.89 -15.19
CA PRO A 208 -8.62 24.93 -15.85
C PRO A 208 -9.49 23.78 -16.38
N TYR A 209 -9.51 23.62 -17.70
CA TYR A 209 -10.20 22.52 -18.36
C TYR A 209 -9.45 21.23 -17.99
N GLY A 210 -9.94 20.55 -16.96
CA GLY A 210 -9.52 19.18 -16.66
C GLY A 210 -10.01 18.24 -17.75
N THR A 211 -9.30 17.13 -17.96
CA THR A 211 -9.78 16.02 -18.77
C THR A 211 -11.14 15.57 -18.24
N HIS A 212 -12.18 15.68 -19.07
CA HIS A 212 -13.50 15.21 -18.69
C HIS A 212 -13.50 13.68 -18.71
N VAL A 213 -13.20 13.07 -17.55
CA VAL A 213 -13.25 11.62 -17.39
C VAL A 213 -14.72 11.20 -17.47
N ASP A 214 -15.09 10.52 -18.56
CA ASP A 214 -16.45 9.96 -18.68
C ASP A 214 -16.65 8.88 -17.61
N ARG A 215 -17.63 9.16 -16.78
CA ARG A 215 -17.97 8.39 -15.60
C ARG A 215 -18.62 7.07 -15.95
N ASN A 216 -19.43 7.08 -17.01
CA ASN A 216 -20.14 5.90 -17.45
C ASN A 216 -19.16 4.94 -18.13
N ALA A 217 -18.24 5.47 -18.94
CA ALA A 217 -17.12 4.70 -19.48
C ALA A 217 -16.30 3.99 -18.39
N VAL A 218 -15.87 4.71 -17.33
CA VAL A 218 -15.09 4.09 -16.24
C VAL A 218 -15.89 2.99 -15.53
N MET A 219 -17.18 3.22 -15.27
CA MET A 219 -18.04 2.22 -14.64
C MET A 219 -18.30 1.01 -15.53
N LEU A 220 -18.45 1.20 -16.84
CA LEU A 220 -18.62 0.12 -17.80
C LEU A 220 -17.35 -0.73 -17.87
N GLN A 221 -16.19 -0.09 -18.02
CA GLN A 221 -14.89 -0.76 -18.00
C GLN A 221 -14.66 -1.54 -16.69
N TYR A 222 -15.06 -0.97 -15.55
CA TYR A 222 -15.01 -1.66 -14.26
C TYR A 222 -15.91 -2.91 -14.24
N ARG A 223 -17.15 -2.82 -14.74
CA ARG A 223 -18.08 -3.96 -14.76
C ARG A 223 -17.58 -5.10 -15.62
N ASP A 224 -17.01 -4.77 -16.78
CA ASP A 224 -16.39 -5.70 -17.71
C ASP A 224 -15.15 -6.34 -17.09
N ALA A 225 -14.27 -5.54 -16.47
CA ALA A 225 -13.08 -6.00 -15.75
C ALA A 225 -13.39 -7.01 -14.64
N ILE A 226 -14.38 -6.73 -13.78
CA ILE A 226 -14.77 -7.69 -12.73
C ILE A 226 -15.50 -8.91 -13.35
N SER A 227 -16.11 -8.78 -14.53
CA SER A 227 -16.71 -9.93 -15.24
C SER A 227 -15.66 -10.89 -15.72
N SER A 228 -14.70 -10.37 -16.46
CA SER A 228 -13.60 -11.14 -17.00
C SER A 228 -12.75 -11.75 -15.87
N LEU A 229 -12.55 -11.03 -14.77
CA LEU A 229 -11.88 -11.56 -13.58
C LEU A 229 -12.62 -12.75 -12.95
N SER A 230 -13.94 -12.67 -12.86
CA SER A 230 -14.78 -13.75 -12.34
C SER A 230 -14.77 -14.97 -13.26
N GLU A 231 -14.86 -14.76 -14.57
CA GLU A 231 -14.75 -15.83 -15.57
C GLU A 231 -13.38 -16.50 -15.50
N ARG A 232 -12.30 -15.70 -15.34
CA ARG A 232 -10.94 -16.21 -15.24
C ARG A 232 -10.67 -17.00 -13.98
N LEU A 233 -11.29 -16.63 -12.85
CA LEU A 233 -11.21 -17.40 -11.62
C LEU A 233 -12.01 -18.70 -11.73
N GLY A 234 -13.20 -18.66 -12.36
CA GLY A 234 -14.03 -19.84 -12.58
C GLY A 234 -14.22 -20.68 -11.31
N THR A 235 -13.61 -21.87 -11.33
CA THR A 235 -13.58 -22.84 -10.21
C THR A 235 -12.20 -22.99 -9.57
N ASP A 236 -11.21 -22.23 -10.02
CA ASP A 236 -9.82 -22.39 -9.61
C ASP A 236 -9.60 -21.91 -8.18
N LYS A 237 -8.62 -22.52 -7.52
CA LYS A 237 -8.23 -22.13 -6.16
C LYS A 237 -7.52 -20.79 -6.18
N TRP A 238 -6.58 -20.60 -7.08
CA TRP A 238 -5.76 -19.39 -7.23
C TRP A 238 -5.88 -18.87 -8.66
N PHE A 239 -5.60 -17.59 -8.86
CA PHE A 239 -5.63 -17.04 -10.21
C PHE A 239 -4.60 -17.76 -11.12
N LEU A 240 -4.97 -17.91 -12.38
CA LEU A 240 -4.16 -18.53 -13.44
C LEU A 240 -3.83 -20.02 -13.24
N GLY A 241 -4.61 -20.75 -12.44
CA GLY A 241 -4.39 -22.18 -12.20
C GLY A 241 -3.09 -22.48 -11.43
N SER A 242 -2.54 -21.47 -10.75
CA SER A 242 -1.32 -21.61 -9.95
C SER A 242 -1.52 -22.57 -8.78
N THR A 243 -0.46 -23.32 -8.43
CA THR A 243 -0.48 -24.31 -7.34
C THR A 243 -0.49 -23.64 -5.96
N GLY A 244 0.18 -22.50 -5.86
CA GLY A 244 0.28 -21.66 -4.67
C GLY A 244 -0.18 -20.23 -4.94
N PRO A 245 -0.32 -19.42 -3.89
CA PRO A 245 -0.74 -18.04 -4.04
C PRO A 245 0.35 -17.19 -4.70
N THR A 246 -0.10 -16.27 -5.55
CA THR A 246 0.74 -15.39 -6.38
C THR A 246 0.68 -13.93 -5.92
N ALA A 247 1.58 -13.10 -6.44
CA ALA A 247 1.52 -11.66 -6.22
C ALA A 247 0.25 -11.02 -6.82
N LEU A 248 -0.27 -11.60 -7.90
CA LEU A 248 -1.55 -11.19 -8.49
C LEU A 248 -2.71 -11.45 -7.51
N ASP A 249 -2.75 -12.62 -6.86
CA ASP A 249 -3.78 -12.92 -5.85
C ASP A 249 -3.77 -11.90 -4.71
N ALA A 250 -2.59 -11.47 -4.25
CA ALA A 250 -2.46 -10.44 -3.23
C ALA A 250 -3.05 -9.09 -3.67
N LEU A 251 -2.78 -8.69 -4.92
CA LEU A 251 -3.30 -7.46 -5.50
C LEU A 251 -4.82 -7.52 -5.70
N VAL A 252 -5.33 -8.60 -6.29
CA VAL A 252 -6.77 -8.79 -6.51
C VAL A 252 -7.52 -8.81 -5.18
N PHE A 253 -7.00 -9.50 -4.16
CA PHE A 253 -7.56 -9.48 -2.82
C PHE A 253 -7.66 -8.06 -2.27
N ALA A 254 -6.60 -7.26 -2.40
CA ALA A 254 -6.58 -5.90 -1.89
C ALA A 254 -7.68 -5.03 -2.50
N TYR A 255 -7.87 -5.08 -3.82
CA TYR A 255 -8.94 -4.35 -4.48
C TYR A 255 -10.34 -4.88 -4.13
N LEU A 256 -10.55 -6.20 -4.20
CA LEU A 256 -11.86 -6.80 -3.91
C LEU A 256 -12.30 -6.51 -2.47
N HIS A 257 -11.40 -6.67 -1.51
CA HIS A 257 -11.68 -6.37 -0.12
C HIS A 257 -12.04 -4.89 0.07
N CYS A 258 -11.27 -3.98 -0.52
CA CYS A 258 -11.53 -2.54 -0.46
C CYS A 258 -12.87 -2.14 -1.07
N ILE A 259 -13.27 -2.80 -2.16
CA ILE A 259 -14.54 -2.60 -2.85
C ILE A 259 -15.72 -3.14 -2.04
N LEU A 260 -15.62 -4.38 -1.53
CA LEU A 260 -16.68 -5.02 -0.75
C LEU A 260 -17.01 -4.24 0.52
N HIS A 261 -16.00 -3.63 1.13
CA HIS A 261 -16.12 -2.81 2.33
C HIS A 261 -16.29 -1.32 2.02
N SER A 262 -16.50 -0.94 0.76
CA SER A 262 -16.78 0.45 0.37
C SER A 262 -18.25 0.82 0.67
N LYS A 263 -18.50 2.11 0.92
CA LYS A 263 -19.86 2.60 1.23
C LYS A 263 -20.75 2.65 -0.01
N ASP A 264 -20.17 2.81 -1.20
CA ASP A 264 -20.90 2.88 -2.46
C ASP A 264 -21.56 1.54 -2.78
N SER A 265 -22.87 1.57 -2.99
CA SER A 265 -23.63 0.38 -3.34
C SER A 265 -23.34 -0.08 -4.78
N ALA A 266 -23.05 0.83 -5.73
CA ALA A 266 -22.91 0.45 -7.13
C ALA A 266 -21.72 -0.48 -7.37
N VAL A 267 -20.53 -0.07 -6.92
CA VAL A 267 -19.28 -0.84 -7.09
C VAL A 267 -19.34 -2.14 -6.26
N ARG A 268 -19.88 -2.06 -5.04
CA ARG A 268 -20.04 -3.21 -4.13
C ARG A 268 -21.01 -4.26 -4.66
N ILE A 269 -22.15 -3.85 -5.23
CA ILE A 269 -23.17 -4.77 -5.76
C ILE A 269 -22.59 -5.61 -6.91
N GLU A 270 -21.78 -5.02 -7.79
CA GLU A 270 -21.20 -5.76 -8.93
C GLU A 270 -20.25 -6.88 -8.51
N VAL A 271 -19.47 -6.69 -7.44
CA VAL A 271 -18.67 -7.79 -6.86
C VAL A 271 -19.56 -8.76 -6.09
N SER A 272 -20.51 -8.24 -5.29
CA SER A 272 -21.38 -9.06 -4.44
C SER A 272 -22.29 -10.01 -5.22
N ARG A 273 -22.64 -9.66 -6.47
CA ARG A 273 -23.38 -10.52 -7.40
C ARG A 273 -22.60 -11.77 -7.81
N ARG A 274 -21.27 -11.73 -7.75
CA ARG A 274 -20.36 -12.79 -8.20
C ARG A 274 -19.90 -13.61 -6.99
N VAL A 275 -20.61 -14.71 -6.74
CA VAL A 275 -20.45 -15.54 -5.53
C VAL A 275 -19.05 -16.16 -5.44
N ASN A 276 -18.46 -16.53 -6.58
CA ASN A 276 -17.09 -17.05 -6.67
C ASN A 276 -16.05 -16.05 -6.11
N LEU A 277 -16.13 -14.78 -6.51
CA LEU A 277 -15.22 -13.74 -6.04
C LEU A 277 -15.38 -13.47 -4.54
N VAL A 278 -16.62 -13.41 -4.05
CA VAL A 278 -16.89 -13.18 -2.62
C VAL A 278 -16.43 -14.35 -1.77
N ALA A 279 -16.68 -15.59 -2.21
CA ALA A 279 -16.22 -16.79 -1.50
C ALA A 279 -14.69 -16.87 -1.47
N TRP A 280 -14.04 -16.55 -2.59
CA TRP A 280 -12.59 -16.48 -2.68
C TRP A 280 -12.01 -15.40 -1.76
N GLU A 281 -12.58 -14.19 -1.77
CA GLU A 281 -12.12 -13.07 -0.94
C GLU A 281 -12.20 -13.41 0.55
N ARG A 282 -13.31 -13.98 1.04
CA ARG A 282 -13.46 -14.38 2.44
C ARG A 282 -12.45 -15.43 2.87
N ARG A 283 -12.12 -16.38 1.99
CA ARG A 283 -11.12 -17.41 2.27
C ARG A 283 -9.73 -16.80 2.42
N VAL A 284 -9.35 -15.92 1.50
CA VAL A 284 -8.06 -15.21 1.56
C VAL A 284 -8.03 -14.28 2.77
N GLN A 285 -9.13 -13.57 3.07
CA GLN A 285 -9.27 -12.72 4.24
C GLN A 285 -8.96 -13.46 5.55
N GLY A 286 -9.47 -14.69 5.70
CA GLY A 286 -9.16 -15.52 6.87
C GLY A 286 -7.67 -15.83 7.03
N GLN A 287 -6.98 -16.13 5.92
CA GLN A 287 -5.53 -16.39 5.92
C GLN A 287 -4.73 -15.13 6.25
N VAL A 288 -5.09 -14.00 5.63
CA VAL A 288 -4.43 -12.71 5.87
C VAL A 288 -4.61 -12.28 7.33
N ARG A 289 -5.83 -12.35 7.86
CA ARG A 289 -6.10 -11.98 9.26
C ARG A 289 -5.34 -12.83 10.27
N ALA A 290 -5.21 -14.14 10.03
CA ALA A 290 -4.48 -15.04 10.93
C ALA A 290 -2.98 -14.74 11.03
N THR A 291 -2.42 -13.99 10.06
CA THR A 291 -0.99 -13.68 9.98
C THR A 291 -0.59 -12.52 10.89
N PHE A 292 -1.49 -11.55 11.06
CA PHE A 292 -1.18 -10.25 11.67
C PHE A 292 -1.63 -10.17 13.12
N GLN A 293 -0.86 -9.40 13.90
CA GLN A 293 -1.18 -9.09 15.29
C GLN A 293 -1.08 -7.59 15.51
N ARG A 294 -1.98 -7.03 16.32
CA ARG A 294 -1.88 -5.61 16.70
C ARG A 294 -0.65 -5.41 17.58
N ARG A 295 0.16 -4.41 17.25
CA ARG A 295 1.17 -3.91 18.20
C ARG A 295 0.43 -3.19 19.32
N LEU A 296 0.47 -3.73 20.53
CA LEU A 296 -0.04 -3.02 21.70
C LEU A 296 0.91 -1.85 22.02
N PRO A 297 0.39 -0.62 22.15
CA PRO A 297 1.17 0.45 22.78
C PRO A 297 1.40 0.07 24.25
N ALA A 298 2.64 0.21 24.72
CA ALA A 298 2.98 0.03 26.13
C ALA A 298 2.57 1.25 26.95
#